data_AF-A0A399W5X8-F1
#
_entry.id   AF-A0A399W5X8-F1
#
_cell.length_a   1.000
_cell.length_b   1.000
_cell.length_c   1.000
_cell.angle_alpha   90.00
_cell.angle_beta   90.00
_cell.angle_gamma   90.00
#
_symmetry.space_group_name_H-M   'P 1'
#
loop_
_entity.id
_entity.type
_entity.pdbx_description
1 polymer ?
#
loop_
_entity_poly.entity_id
_entity_poly.type
_entity_poly.pdbx_seq_one_letter_code
_entity_poly.pdbx_strand_id
1 'polypeptide(L)'
;MGQVMKFPHILINFFLVFYISCAVYAQQSYKLQDAFPNLSFDNPLDLQHAGDGTDRLFVVSQSGLIHVFENRSNVKAARIFLDIRDKVTAGGELGLLGLAFHPDYEKNGYFYVNYTAPKPLRSIIARYSVSLVNPNSADKKSEFILFQVNQPYSNHNGGQLAFGPDGYLYIALGDGGSAGDPQNNGQNKSSLLGKILRLDVNCTSDDKNYCIP
;
A
#
# COMPACT_ATOMS: atom_id res chain seq x y z
N MET A 1 80.97 -57.36 -12.36
CA MET A 1 81.02 -57.13 -13.81
C MET A 1 79.64 -57.49 -14.37
N GLY A 2 78.87 -56.51 -14.86
CA GLY A 2 77.54 -56.68 -15.52
C GLY A 2 76.37 -57.07 -14.60
N GLN A 3 75.54 -56.16 -14.09
CA GLN A 3 74.35 -55.56 -14.74
C GLN A 3 73.30 -56.60 -15.19
N VAL A 4 72.12 -56.63 -14.53
CA VAL A 4 70.81 -56.64 -15.21
C VAL A 4 69.80 -55.93 -14.30
N MET A 5 69.38 -54.74 -14.72
CA MET A 5 68.20 -54.05 -14.20
C MET A 5 66.94 -54.83 -14.59
N LYS A 6 66.05 -55.08 -13.63
CA LYS A 6 64.63 -55.37 -13.89
C LYS A 6 63.80 -54.30 -13.18
N PHE A 7 63.18 -53.42 -13.94
CA PHE A 7 62.12 -52.55 -13.43
C PHE A 7 60.79 -53.29 -13.50
N PRO A 8 60.03 -53.44 -12.41
CA PRO A 8 58.64 -53.83 -12.51
C PRO A 8 57.79 -52.62 -12.91
N HIS A 9 56.83 -52.86 -13.79
CA HIS A 9 55.85 -51.88 -14.25
C HIS A 9 55.04 -51.33 -13.07
N ILE A 10 55.21 -50.03 -12.77
CA ILE A 10 54.33 -49.32 -11.85
C ILE A 10 53.11 -48.87 -12.67
N LEU A 11 51.98 -49.55 -12.49
CA LEU A 11 50.68 -49.07 -12.93
C LEU A 11 50.31 -47.84 -12.09
N ILE A 12 50.40 -46.66 -12.69
CA ILE A 12 49.91 -45.42 -12.09
C ILE A 12 48.39 -45.42 -12.24
N ASN A 13 47.67 -45.78 -11.17
CA ASN A 13 46.23 -45.55 -11.07
C ASN A 13 45.98 -44.04 -10.95
N PHE A 14 45.51 -43.42 -12.02
CA PHE A 14 44.99 -42.05 -12.01
C PHE A 14 43.65 -42.04 -11.25
N PHE A 15 43.68 -41.71 -9.96
CA PHE A 15 42.45 -41.39 -9.22
C PHE A 15 42.02 -39.97 -9.60
N LEU A 16 41.06 -39.87 -10.52
CA LEU A 16 40.36 -38.63 -10.83
C LEU A 16 39.45 -38.30 -9.65
N VAL A 17 39.92 -37.48 -8.71
CA VAL A 17 39.08 -36.94 -7.63
C VAL A 17 38.17 -35.87 -8.24
N PHE A 18 36.93 -36.24 -8.55
CA PHE A 18 35.87 -35.28 -8.84
C PHE A 18 35.57 -34.50 -7.55
N TYR A 19 36.10 -33.28 -7.44
CA TYR A 19 35.61 -32.31 -6.47
C TYR A 19 34.19 -31.90 -6.90
N ILE A 20 33.19 -32.56 -6.33
CA ILE A 20 31.82 -32.07 -6.38
C ILE A 20 31.78 -30.84 -5.47
N SER A 21 31.98 -29.65 -6.06
CA SER A 21 31.67 -28.39 -5.37
C SER A 21 30.16 -28.31 -5.24
N CYS A 22 29.62 -28.85 -4.15
CA CYS A 22 28.24 -28.63 -3.77
C CYS A 22 28.12 -27.15 -3.41
N ALA A 23 27.57 -26.33 -4.31
CA ALA A 23 27.21 -24.97 -3.98
C ALA A 23 26.10 -25.04 -2.92
N VAL A 24 26.47 -24.83 -1.66
CA VAL A 24 25.51 -24.66 -0.57
C VAL A 24 24.86 -23.30 -0.80
N TYR A 25 23.71 -23.31 -1.47
CA TYR A 25 22.83 -22.15 -1.42
C TYR A 25 22.32 -22.06 0.01
N ALA A 26 22.81 -21.07 0.76
CA ALA A 26 22.26 -20.75 2.07
C ALA A 26 20.78 -20.39 1.86
N GLN A 27 19.88 -21.26 2.33
CA GLN A 27 18.47 -20.95 2.35
C GLN A 27 18.28 -19.79 3.34
N GLN A 28 17.87 -18.62 2.84
CA GLN A 28 17.47 -17.52 3.71
C GLN A 28 16.34 -18.02 4.61
N SER A 29 16.62 -18.10 5.92
CA SER A 29 15.62 -18.38 6.92
C SER A 29 15.00 -17.06 7.37
N TYR A 30 13.69 -16.98 7.32
CA TYR A 30 12.93 -15.83 7.80
C TYR A 30 12.24 -16.22 9.11
N LYS A 31 12.25 -15.32 10.07
CA LYS A 31 11.48 -15.46 11.30
C LYS A 31 10.40 -14.40 11.31
N LEU A 32 9.15 -14.82 11.41
CA LEU A 32 8.04 -13.92 11.67
C LEU A 32 8.10 -13.48 13.14
N GLN A 33 7.98 -12.18 13.35
CA GLN A 33 7.86 -11.58 14.67
C GLN A 33 6.76 -10.54 14.63
N ASP A 34 6.08 -10.36 15.75
CA ASP A 34 5.19 -9.22 15.92
C ASP A 34 6.04 -7.95 15.90
N ALA A 35 5.77 -7.07 14.94
CA ALA A 35 6.50 -5.82 14.78
C ALA A 35 6.13 -4.82 15.90
N PHE A 36 4.89 -4.86 16.40
CA PHE A 36 4.35 -3.90 17.36
C PHE A 36 3.51 -4.61 18.44
N PRO A 37 4.12 -5.44 19.31
CA PRO A 37 3.41 -6.33 20.23
C PRO A 37 2.58 -5.65 21.32
N ASN A 38 2.69 -4.33 21.49
CA ASN A 38 1.85 -3.57 22.43
C ASN A 38 0.69 -2.83 21.74
N LEU A 39 0.53 -2.96 20.42
CA LEU A 39 -0.53 -2.30 19.66
C LEU A 39 -1.53 -3.34 19.14
N SER A 40 -2.78 -2.92 18.99
CA SER A 40 -3.83 -3.70 18.34
C SER A 40 -4.69 -2.75 17.52
N PHE A 41 -5.14 -3.21 16.36
CA PHE A 41 -5.97 -2.43 15.44
C PHE A 41 -7.15 -3.29 14.99
N ASP A 42 -8.34 -2.68 14.95
CA ASP A 42 -9.54 -3.36 14.46
C ASP A 42 -9.60 -3.27 12.94
N ASN A 43 -9.66 -4.42 12.27
CA ASN A 43 -9.74 -4.57 10.80
C ASN A 43 -8.77 -3.62 10.05
N PRO A 44 -7.44 -3.73 10.28
CA PRO A 44 -6.46 -2.90 9.58
C PRO A 44 -6.40 -3.30 8.10
N LEU A 45 -6.38 -2.30 7.20
CA LEU A 45 -6.38 -2.51 5.75
C LEU A 45 -5.13 -1.96 5.05
N ASP A 46 -4.48 -0.93 5.62
CA ASP A 46 -3.31 -0.28 5.01
C ASP A 46 -2.35 0.21 6.09
N LEU A 47 -1.05 0.22 5.77
CA LEU A 47 0.04 0.69 6.61
C LEU A 47 0.96 1.57 5.77
N GLN A 48 1.08 2.84 6.12
CA GLN A 48 1.83 3.84 5.35
C GLN A 48 2.86 4.57 6.21
N HIS A 49 3.92 5.08 5.58
CA HIS A 49 4.78 6.12 6.14
C HIS A 49 4.56 7.42 5.36
N ALA A 50 4.73 8.58 6.01
CA ALA A 50 4.41 9.86 5.38
C ALA A 50 5.55 10.49 4.57
N GLY A 51 6.73 9.87 4.55
CA GLY A 51 7.91 10.39 3.84
C GLY A 51 8.47 11.70 4.39
N ASP A 52 8.08 12.12 5.61
CA ASP A 52 8.43 13.40 6.24
C ASP A 52 9.66 13.34 7.16
N GLY A 53 10.46 12.27 7.07
CA GLY A 53 11.63 12.06 7.93
C GLY A 53 11.32 11.78 9.40
N THR A 54 10.05 11.71 9.81
CA THR A 54 9.68 11.47 11.23
C THR A 54 9.66 9.99 11.63
N ASP A 55 9.74 9.09 10.64
CA ASP A 55 9.63 7.62 10.82
C ASP A 55 8.35 7.21 11.59
N ARG A 56 7.26 7.95 11.37
CA ARG A 56 5.94 7.58 11.88
C ARG A 56 5.22 6.67 10.89
N LEU A 57 4.49 5.73 11.45
CA LEU A 57 3.62 4.82 10.72
C LEU A 57 2.16 5.18 10.94
N PHE A 58 1.37 4.94 9.90
CA PHE A 58 -0.06 5.23 9.84
C PHE A 58 -0.82 3.97 9.47
N VAL A 59 -1.73 3.52 10.33
CA VAL A 59 -2.58 2.35 10.08
C VAL A 59 -3.99 2.80 9.77
N VAL A 60 -4.51 2.35 8.64
CA VAL A 60 -5.90 2.52 8.24
C VAL A 60 -6.73 1.37 8.79
N SER A 61 -7.79 1.68 9.52
CA SER A 61 -8.82 0.73 9.94
C SER A 61 -10.07 0.90 9.08
N GLN A 62 -10.64 -0.22 8.63
CA GLN A 62 -11.81 -0.27 7.74
C GLN A 62 -12.98 0.61 8.22
N SER A 63 -13.16 0.74 9.53
CA SER A 63 -14.25 1.51 10.15
C SER A 63 -14.22 3.01 9.83
N GLY A 64 -13.09 3.58 9.37
CA GLY A 64 -12.94 5.02 9.12
C GLY A 64 -11.98 5.73 10.07
N LEU A 65 -11.02 4.99 10.63
CA LEU A 65 -9.98 5.53 11.50
C LEU A 65 -8.61 5.42 10.84
N ILE A 66 -7.79 6.45 11.00
CA ILE A 66 -6.35 6.38 10.76
C ILE A 66 -5.66 6.57 12.10
N HIS A 67 -4.81 5.64 12.47
CA HIS A 67 -3.96 5.75 13.65
C HIS A 67 -2.54 6.14 13.24
N VAL A 68 -1.86 6.94 14.06
CA VAL A 68 -0.43 7.29 13.91
C VAL A 68 0.35 6.85 15.15
N PHE A 69 1.56 6.31 14.93
CA PHE A 69 2.47 5.89 15.99
C PHE A 69 3.93 5.92 15.50
N GLU A 70 4.87 5.88 16.44
CA GLU A 70 6.29 5.81 16.14
C GLU A 70 6.68 4.41 15.66
N ASN A 71 7.55 4.31 14.65
CA ASN A 71 8.09 3.04 14.15
C ASN A 71 9.11 2.42 15.12
N ARG A 72 8.66 2.04 16.32
CA ARG A 72 9.49 1.39 17.35
C ARG A 72 8.74 0.21 17.94
N SER A 73 9.37 -0.95 18.03
CA SER A 73 8.72 -2.19 18.50
C SER A 73 8.18 -2.09 19.94
N ASN A 74 8.77 -1.23 20.78
CA ASN A 74 8.34 -1.00 22.15
C ASN A 74 7.34 0.16 22.31
N VAL A 75 6.83 0.73 21.21
CA VAL A 75 5.78 1.75 21.23
C VAL A 75 4.60 1.29 22.07
N LYS A 76 4.01 2.19 22.85
CA LYS A 76 2.98 1.85 23.87
C LYS A 76 1.56 2.22 23.49
N ALA A 77 1.40 3.13 22.55
CA ALA A 77 0.10 3.58 22.10
C ALA A 77 0.16 4.10 20.67
N ALA A 78 -0.94 3.95 19.96
CA ALA A 78 -1.23 4.68 18.74
C ALA A 78 -2.28 5.76 19.02
N ARG A 79 -2.20 6.88 18.31
CA ARG A 79 -3.13 8.00 18.44
C ARG A 79 -4.03 8.06 17.22
N ILE A 80 -5.28 8.47 17.39
CA ILE A 80 -6.16 8.72 16.25
C ILE A 80 -5.61 9.95 15.51
N PHE A 81 -5.16 9.73 14.28
CA PHE A 81 -4.76 10.77 13.34
C PHE A 81 -5.98 11.39 12.67
N LEU A 82 -6.88 10.56 12.13
CA LEU A 82 -8.13 10.98 11.48
C LEU A 82 -9.29 10.08 11.93
N ASP A 83 -10.46 10.70 12.19
CA ASP A 83 -11.71 9.99 12.47
C ASP A 83 -12.85 10.50 11.57
N ILE A 84 -13.22 9.67 10.60
CA ILE A 84 -14.30 9.93 9.64
C ILE A 84 -15.37 8.82 9.69
N ARG A 85 -15.50 8.11 10.82
CA ARG A 85 -16.50 7.03 10.98
C ARG A 85 -17.93 7.49 10.72
N ASP A 86 -18.23 8.77 10.93
CA ASP A 86 -19.51 9.41 10.62
C ASP A 86 -19.79 9.55 9.11
N LYS A 87 -18.78 9.41 8.26
CA LYS A 87 -18.89 9.49 6.79
C LYS A 87 -18.80 8.12 6.11
N VAL A 88 -18.28 7.11 6.81
CA VAL A 88 -17.94 5.82 6.24
C VAL A 88 -19.06 4.80 6.49
N THR A 89 -19.40 4.03 5.47
CA THR A 89 -20.10 2.75 5.64
C THR A 89 -19.08 1.62 5.47
N ALA A 90 -19.00 0.74 6.46
CA ALA A 90 -17.97 -0.30 6.54
C ALA A 90 -18.58 -1.71 6.60
N GLY A 91 -17.79 -2.71 6.21
CA GLY A 91 -18.15 -4.13 6.24
C GLY A 91 -18.00 -4.78 4.87
N GLY A 92 -17.64 -6.06 4.84
CA GLY A 92 -17.25 -6.73 3.60
C GLY A 92 -16.04 -6.01 2.98
N GLU A 93 -16.21 -5.51 1.76
CA GLU A 93 -15.19 -4.73 1.04
C GLU A 93 -15.38 -3.21 1.15
N LEU A 94 -16.36 -2.76 1.94
CA LEU A 94 -16.63 -1.34 2.18
C LEU A 94 -15.83 -0.83 3.38
N GLY A 95 -15.44 0.44 3.36
CA GLY A 95 -14.81 1.10 4.50
C GLY A 95 -13.96 2.29 4.08
N LEU A 96 -13.02 2.67 4.94
CA LEU A 96 -11.84 3.45 4.56
C LEU A 96 -10.78 2.49 4.02
N LEU A 97 -10.50 2.57 2.72
CA LEU A 97 -9.82 1.51 1.96
C LEU A 97 -8.40 1.85 1.51
N GLY A 98 -8.04 3.13 1.41
CA GLY A 98 -6.71 3.54 0.97
C GLY A 98 -6.26 4.84 1.58
N LEU A 99 -4.94 4.96 1.76
CA LEU A 99 -4.24 6.15 2.23
C LEU A 99 -3.00 6.39 1.38
N ALA A 100 -2.77 7.62 0.94
CA ALA A 100 -1.51 8.02 0.33
C ALA A 100 -1.11 9.43 0.80
N PHE A 101 0.14 9.60 1.21
CA PHE A 101 0.69 10.91 1.53
C PHE A 101 1.22 11.59 0.26
N HIS A 102 1.02 12.90 0.15
CA HIS A 102 1.59 13.66 -0.96
C HIS A 102 3.13 13.55 -0.95
N PRO A 103 3.83 13.52 -2.10
CA PRO A 103 5.29 13.49 -2.14
C PRO A 103 5.96 14.68 -1.43
N ASP A 104 5.27 15.82 -1.36
CA ASP A 104 5.66 17.03 -0.61
C ASP A 104 4.94 17.17 0.76
N TYR A 105 4.50 16.07 1.37
CA TYR A 105 3.74 16.09 2.64
C TYR A 105 4.45 16.87 3.76
N GLU A 106 5.77 16.81 3.85
CA GLU A 106 6.55 17.61 4.82
C GLU A 106 6.28 19.12 4.69
N LYS A 107 6.03 19.60 3.46
CA LYS A 107 5.81 21.02 3.17
C LYS A 107 4.34 21.40 3.16
N ASN A 108 3.48 20.56 2.56
CA ASN A 108 2.07 20.90 2.32
C ASN A 108 1.10 20.21 3.27
N GLY A 109 1.53 19.17 3.98
CA GLY A 109 0.71 18.44 4.92
C GLY A 109 -0.44 17.65 4.30
N TYR A 110 -0.47 17.44 2.99
CA TYR A 110 -1.59 16.80 2.28
C TYR A 110 -1.48 15.29 2.20
N PHE A 111 -2.60 14.63 2.44
CA PHE A 111 -2.77 13.20 2.25
C PHE A 111 -4.15 12.91 1.67
N TYR A 112 -4.31 11.74 1.07
CA TYR A 112 -5.46 11.34 0.28
C TYR A 112 -6.03 10.05 0.82
N VAL A 113 -7.36 9.97 0.85
CA VAL A 113 -8.10 8.80 1.29
C VAL A 113 -9.10 8.35 0.24
N ASN A 114 -9.35 7.04 0.20
CA ASN A 114 -10.47 6.44 -0.53
C ASN A 114 -11.40 5.77 0.48
N TYR A 115 -12.65 6.22 0.56
CA TYR A 115 -13.62 5.62 1.47
C TYR A 115 -15.01 5.46 0.84
N THR A 116 -15.76 4.48 1.35
CA THR A 116 -17.13 4.23 0.93
C THR A 116 -18.11 5.07 1.76
N ALA A 117 -18.90 5.91 1.10
CA ALA A 117 -19.99 6.67 1.70
C ALA A 117 -21.37 6.05 1.40
N PRO A 118 -22.32 6.10 2.34
CA PRO A 118 -23.68 5.61 2.11
C PRO A 118 -24.58 6.65 1.42
N LYS A 119 -25.71 6.19 0.88
CA LYS A 119 -26.85 7.00 0.37
C LYS A 119 -26.49 8.10 -0.68
N PRO A 120 -26.28 7.75 -1.96
CA PRO A 120 -26.13 6.40 -2.51
C PRO A 120 -24.76 5.81 -2.13
N LEU A 121 -24.62 4.50 -2.28
CA LEU A 121 -23.32 3.85 -2.10
C LEU A 121 -22.33 4.38 -3.14
N ARG A 122 -21.18 4.89 -2.69
CA ARG A 122 -20.19 5.51 -3.56
C ARG A 122 -18.80 5.48 -2.93
N SER A 123 -17.77 5.41 -3.76
CA SER A 123 -16.39 5.69 -3.35
C SER A 123 -16.15 7.19 -3.42
N ILE A 124 -15.52 7.73 -2.38
CA ILE A 124 -15.07 9.11 -2.30
C ILE A 124 -13.56 9.13 -2.29
N ILE A 125 -12.96 9.88 -3.21
CA ILE A 125 -11.53 10.19 -3.19
C ILE A 125 -11.42 11.61 -2.67
N ALA A 126 -10.77 11.78 -1.52
CA ALA A 126 -10.66 13.08 -0.88
C ALA A 126 -9.23 13.35 -0.39
N ARG A 127 -8.83 14.61 -0.47
CA ARG A 127 -7.65 15.16 0.18
C ARG A 127 -8.02 15.68 1.56
N TYR A 128 -7.12 15.50 2.52
CA TYR A 128 -7.13 16.13 3.83
C TYR A 128 -5.76 16.75 4.11
N SER A 129 -5.67 17.63 5.10
CA SER A 129 -4.42 18.18 5.60
C SER A 129 -4.16 17.80 7.06
N VAL A 130 -2.88 17.66 7.41
CA VAL A 130 -2.43 17.59 8.80
C VAL A 130 -2.84 18.87 9.56
N SER A 131 -3.04 18.74 10.86
CA SER A 131 -3.27 19.88 11.74
C SER A 131 -2.03 20.77 11.83
N LEU A 132 -2.23 22.08 11.71
CA LEU A 132 -1.17 23.09 11.81
C LEU A 132 -0.53 23.16 13.21
N VAL A 133 -1.18 22.63 14.23
CA VAL A 133 -0.73 22.71 15.64
C VAL A 133 -0.37 21.36 16.25
N ASN A 134 -0.71 20.26 15.58
CA ASN A 134 -0.39 18.91 16.05
C ASN A 134 -0.08 17.99 14.85
N PRO A 135 1.20 17.67 14.59
CA PRO A 135 1.56 16.83 13.46
C PRO A 135 1.00 15.40 13.55
N ASN A 136 0.59 14.95 14.75
CA ASN A 136 -0.03 13.64 14.99
C ASN A 136 -1.57 13.67 14.89
N SER A 137 -2.15 14.68 14.26
CA SER A 137 -3.59 14.79 14.04
C SER A 137 -3.88 15.47 12.70
N ALA A 138 -4.92 15.02 12.00
CA ALA A 138 -5.43 15.65 10.81
C ALA A 138 -6.51 16.70 11.14
N ASP A 139 -6.63 17.73 10.30
CA ASP A 139 -7.79 18.60 10.32
C ASP A 139 -8.95 17.93 9.57
N LYS A 140 -9.91 17.35 10.31
CA LYS A 140 -11.11 16.74 9.71
C LYS A 140 -11.92 17.71 8.84
N LYS A 141 -11.85 19.02 9.10
CA LYS A 141 -12.60 20.03 8.33
C LYS A 141 -11.94 20.41 7.01
N SER A 142 -10.69 19.99 6.80
CA SER A 142 -9.93 20.25 5.57
C SER A 142 -10.33 19.39 4.37
N GLU A 143 -11.36 18.55 4.50
CA GLU A 143 -11.79 17.64 3.44
C GLU A 143 -12.01 18.39 2.13
N PHE A 144 -11.30 17.93 1.11
CA PHE A 144 -11.41 18.42 -0.25
C PHE A 144 -11.59 17.23 -1.19
N ILE A 145 -12.85 17.01 -1.61
CA ILE A 145 -13.23 15.88 -2.46
C ILE A 145 -12.65 16.10 -3.87
N LEU A 146 -11.80 15.19 -4.34
CA LEU A 146 -11.31 15.22 -5.71
C LEU A 146 -12.42 14.80 -6.69
N PHE A 147 -13.02 13.64 -6.43
CA PHE A 147 -14.21 13.14 -7.12
C PHE A 147 -14.88 12.03 -6.31
N GLN A 148 -16.04 11.62 -6.80
CA GLN A 148 -16.79 10.47 -6.28
C GLN A 148 -17.31 9.62 -7.42
N VAL A 149 -17.48 8.33 -7.18
CA VAL A 149 -18.05 7.38 -8.15
C VAL A 149 -19.07 6.48 -7.45
N ASN A 150 -20.26 6.36 -8.02
CA ASN A 150 -21.30 5.47 -7.49
C ASN A 150 -20.82 4.01 -7.55
N GLN A 151 -21.12 3.25 -6.49
CA GLN A 151 -20.81 1.82 -6.38
C GLN A 151 -22.12 1.04 -6.53
N PRO A 152 -22.31 0.30 -7.64
CA PRO A 152 -23.55 -0.47 -7.86
C PRO A 152 -23.77 -1.59 -6.84
N TYR A 153 -22.68 -2.18 -6.33
CA TYR A 153 -22.70 -3.24 -5.33
C TYR A 153 -21.72 -2.96 -4.18
N SER A 154 -21.80 -3.76 -3.13
CA SER A 154 -20.97 -3.64 -1.92
C SER A 154 -19.62 -4.36 -1.99
N ASN A 155 -19.23 -4.84 -3.17
CA ASN A 155 -17.99 -5.59 -3.41
C ASN A 155 -17.30 -5.11 -4.69
N HIS A 156 -16.07 -5.57 -4.90
CA HIS A 156 -15.10 -5.10 -5.90
C HIS A 156 -14.93 -3.59 -5.90
N ASN A 157 -14.73 -3.00 -4.72
CA ASN A 157 -14.61 -1.55 -4.60
C ASN A 157 -13.22 -1.02 -5.02
N GLY A 158 -12.20 -1.88 -5.04
CA GLY A 158 -10.81 -1.43 -5.14
C GLY A 158 -10.41 -0.71 -3.85
N GLY A 159 -9.68 0.39 -3.93
CA GLY A 159 -9.34 1.16 -2.72
C GLY A 159 -7.98 1.81 -2.75
N GLN A 160 -7.00 1.10 -3.33
CA GLN A 160 -5.60 1.49 -3.24
C GLN A 160 -5.34 2.87 -3.83
N LEU A 161 -4.56 3.66 -3.08
CA LEU A 161 -3.98 4.92 -3.50
C LEU A 161 -2.45 4.79 -3.45
N ALA A 162 -1.77 5.39 -4.41
CA ALA A 162 -0.31 5.50 -4.38
C ALA A 162 0.14 6.69 -5.24
N PHE A 163 1.21 7.37 -4.84
CA PHE A 163 1.91 8.28 -5.74
C PHE A 163 2.94 7.50 -6.55
N GLY A 164 2.94 7.72 -7.86
CA GLY A 164 4.00 7.22 -8.73
C GLY A 164 5.28 8.06 -8.60
N PRO A 165 6.42 7.55 -9.10
CA PRO A 165 7.66 8.33 -9.18
C PRO A 165 7.56 9.53 -10.12
N ASP A 166 6.51 9.59 -10.94
CA ASP A 166 6.14 10.69 -11.81
C ASP A 166 5.36 11.82 -11.08
N GLY A 167 5.09 11.66 -9.79
CA GLY A 167 4.42 12.66 -8.95
C GLY A 167 2.90 12.66 -9.04
N TYR A 168 2.30 11.73 -9.80
CA TYR A 168 0.85 11.65 -9.96
C TYR A 168 0.20 10.66 -8.98
N LEU A 169 -1.04 10.95 -8.61
CA LEU A 169 -1.85 10.07 -7.76
C LEU A 169 -2.49 8.97 -8.62
N TYR A 170 -2.14 7.72 -8.33
CA TYR A 170 -2.76 6.53 -8.89
C TYR A 170 -3.86 6.02 -7.97
N ILE A 171 -5.02 5.71 -8.55
CA ILE A 171 -6.22 5.28 -7.83
C ILE A 171 -6.74 3.99 -8.46
N ALA A 172 -6.78 2.90 -7.70
CA ALA A 172 -7.37 1.65 -8.14
C ALA A 172 -8.86 1.58 -7.74
N LEU A 173 -9.74 1.47 -8.74
CA LEU A 173 -11.16 1.24 -8.56
C LEU A 173 -11.53 -0.09 -9.19
N GLY A 174 -12.18 -0.97 -8.42
CA GLY A 174 -12.75 -2.20 -8.97
C GLY A 174 -13.96 -1.91 -9.86
N ASP A 175 -14.50 -2.94 -10.51
CA ASP A 175 -15.63 -2.85 -11.45
C ASP A 175 -16.96 -2.45 -10.78
N GLY A 176 -16.97 -2.37 -9.45
CA GLY A 176 -18.15 -2.02 -8.65
C GLY A 176 -19.04 -3.21 -8.32
N GLY A 177 -18.59 -4.44 -8.61
CA GLY A 177 -19.02 -5.65 -7.91
C GLY A 177 -19.95 -6.58 -8.66
N SER A 178 -20.42 -7.56 -7.88
CA SER A 178 -21.10 -8.79 -8.31
C SER A 178 -20.22 -9.72 -9.16
N ALA A 179 -20.68 -10.96 -9.35
CA ALA A 179 -19.97 -11.95 -10.13
C ALA A 179 -20.03 -11.59 -11.63
N GLY A 180 -18.86 -11.51 -12.28
CA GLY A 180 -18.74 -11.39 -13.72
C GLY A 180 -18.91 -9.98 -14.31
N ASP A 181 -18.75 -8.91 -13.51
CA ASP A 181 -18.89 -7.51 -13.97
C ASP A 181 -20.21 -7.27 -14.74
N PRO A 182 -21.38 -7.41 -14.08
CA PRO A 182 -22.67 -7.34 -14.77
C PRO A 182 -22.94 -5.97 -15.42
N GLN A 183 -22.26 -4.91 -14.97
CA GLN A 183 -22.35 -3.57 -15.55
C GLN A 183 -21.34 -3.35 -16.68
N ASN A 184 -20.50 -4.34 -16.98
CA ASN A 184 -19.43 -4.30 -17.96
C ASN A 184 -18.52 -3.05 -17.78
N ASN A 185 -18.32 -2.64 -16.53
CA ASN A 185 -17.57 -1.45 -16.17
C ASN A 185 -16.09 -1.60 -16.53
N GLY A 186 -15.53 -2.80 -16.39
CA GLY A 186 -14.15 -3.11 -16.73
C GLY A 186 -13.81 -2.76 -18.18
N GLN A 187 -14.70 -3.06 -19.13
CA GLN A 187 -14.51 -2.77 -20.55
C GLN A 187 -15.05 -1.39 -20.98
N ASN A 188 -15.97 -0.81 -20.22
CA ASN A 188 -16.53 0.50 -20.53
C ASN A 188 -15.53 1.63 -20.26
N LYS A 189 -15.00 2.24 -21.33
CA LYS A 189 -14.06 3.38 -21.25
C LYS A 189 -14.68 4.67 -20.73
N SER A 190 -16.01 4.76 -20.69
CA SER A 190 -16.73 5.92 -20.13
C SER A 190 -16.98 5.77 -18.62
N SER A 191 -16.62 4.63 -18.03
CA SER A 191 -16.73 4.37 -16.59
C SER A 191 -15.39 4.59 -15.90
N LEU A 192 -15.43 5.15 -14.68
CA LEU A 192 -14.28 5.22 -13.78
C LEU A 192 -14.03 3.90 -13.05
N LEU A 193 -15.00 2.98 -13.05
CA LEU A 193 -14.91 1.67 -12.38
C LEU A 193 -14.15 0.65 -13.24
N GLY A 194 -13.45 -0.26 -12.58
CA GLY A 194 -12.61 -1.28 -13.19
C GLY A 194 -11.39 -0.68 -13.88
N LYS A 195 -10.73 0.30 -13.23
CA LYS A 195 -9.64 1.10 -13.79
C LYS A 195 -8.54 1.35 -12.76
N ILE A 196 -7.35 1.65 -13.28
CA ILE A 196 -6.32 2.40 -12.57
C ILE A 196 -6.34 3.81 -13.15
N LEU A 197 -6.75 4.79 -12.35
CA LEU A 197 -6.75 6.19 -12.74
C LEU A 197 -5.41 6.83 -12.35
N ARG A 198 -5.01 7.89 -13.06
CA ARG A 198 -3.77 8.66 -12.83
C ARG A 198 -4.11 10.15 -12.92
N LEU A 199 -3.98 10.87 -11.82
CA LEU A 199 -4.40 12.28 -11.70
C LEU A 199 -3.24 13.18 -11.30
N ASP A 200 -3.26 14.41 -11.81
CA ASP A 200 -2.49 15.51 -11.23
C ASP A 200 -3.32 16.23 -10.17
N VAL A 201 -2.86 16.16 -8.93
CA VAL A 201 -3.54 16.71 -7.75
C VAL A 201 -2.98 18.06 -7.31
N ASN A 202 -2.00 18.59 -8.05
CA ASN A 202 -1.37 19.89 -7.78
C ASN A 202 -2.06 21.06 -8.47
N CYS A 203 -3.06 20.79 -9.31
CA CYS A 203 -3.88 21.81 -9.96
C CYS A 203 -5.34 21.41 -10.01
N THR A 204 -6.19 22.39 -10.32
CA THR A 204 -7.62 22.22 -10.59
C THR A 204 -7.89 22.67 -12.02
N SER A 205 -8.79 21.99 -12.73
CA SER A 205 -9.16 22.32 -14.12
C SER A 205 -10.66 22.47 -14.23
N ASP A 206 -11.15 23.60 -14.75
CA ASP A 206 -12.56 23.91 -14.99
C ASP A 206 -13.51 23.45 -13.86
N ASP A 207 -14.11 22.26 -14.00
CA ASP A 207 -15.11 21.64 -13.15
C ASP A 207 -14.55 20.52 -12.23
N LYS A 208 -13.23 20.33 -12.22
CA LYS A 208 -12.53 19.27 -11.48
C LYS A 208 -11.56 19.82 -10.46
N ASN A 209 -11.55 19.16 -9.32
CA ASN A 209 -10.60 19.42 -8.23
C ASN A 209 -9.23 18.75 -8.45
N TYR A 210 -8.90 18.42 -9.70
CA TYR A 210 -7.67 17.79 -10.16
C TYR A 210 -7.49 18.09 -11.67
N CYS A 211 -6.30 17.86 -12.21
CA CYS A 211 -6.03 17.89 -13.64
C CYS A 211 -5.74 16.48 -14.19
N ILE A 212 -5.78 16.35 -15.51
CA ILE A 212 -5.33 15.15 -16.22
C ILE A 212 -3.91 15.42 -16.73
N PRO A 213 -2.92 14.54 -16.42
CA PRO A 213 -1.54 14.67 -16.90
C PRO A 213 -1.38 14.68 -18.43
#